data_AF-A0A843TDB3-F1
#
_entry.id   AF-A0A843TDB3-F1
#
_cell.length_a   1.000
_cell.length_b   1.000
_cell.length_c   1.000
_cell.angle_alpha   90.00
_cell.angle_beta   90.00
_cell.angle_gamma   90.00
#
_symmetry.space_group_name_H-M   'P 1'
#
loop_
_entity.id
_entity.type
_entity.pdbx_description
1 polymer ?
#
loop_
_entity_poly.entity_id
_entity_poly.type
_entity_poly.pdbx_seq_one_letter_code
_entity_poly.pdbx_strand_id
1 'polypeptide(L)' 'MNAPIRLYMSMSLDGFIAGLDDEPGQEMGRNGFRLFNHWDDRDGPGPSGQVYREATATGAVISG' A
#
# COMPACT_ATOMS: atom_id res chain seq x y z
N MET A 1 10.68 6.13 -25.78
CA MET A 1 9.68 5.18 -25.24
C MET A 1 9.16 5.77 -23.93
N ASN A 2 7.85 5.91 -23.76
CA ASN A 2 7.28 6.45 -22.52
C ASN A 2 6.97 5.25 -21.59
N ALA A 3 7.67 5.12 -20.48
CA ALA A 3 7.37 4.06 -19.51
C ALA A 3 6.06 4.40 -18.78
N PRO A 4 5.11 3.45 -18.62
CA PRO A 4 3.87 3.73 -17.91
C PRO A 4 4.13 3.96 -16.42
N ILE A 5 3.41 4.91 -15.82
CA ILE A 5 3.35 5.07 -14.37
C ILE A 5 2.47 3.96 -13.79
N ARG A 6 2.96 3.25 -12.77
CA ARG A 6 2.23 2.19 -12.08
C ARG A 6 1.88 2.65 -10.67
N LEU A 7 0.63 2.43 -10.28
CA LEU A 7 0.16 2.68 -8.91
C LEU A 7 0.06 1.34 -8.19
N TYR A 8 0.84 1.20 -7.11
CA TYR A 8 0.68 0.13 -6.12
C TYR A 8 0.01 0.75 -4.90
N MET A 9 -1.18 0.26 -4.55
CA MET A 9 -2.03 0.86 -3.52
C MET A 9 -2.75 -0.24 -2.73
N SER A 10 -2.80 -0.08 -1.42
CA SER A 10 -3.63 -0.90 -0.54
C SER A 10 -5.00 -0.27 -0.40
N MET A 11 -6.05 -1.09 -0.53
CA MET A 11 -7.44 -0.69 -0.38
C MET A 11 -8.22 -1.80 0.32
N SER A 12 -9.33 -1.45 0.95
CA SER A 12 -10.28 -2.41 1.46
C SER A 12 -11.02 -3.14 0.33
N LEU A 13 -11.66 -4.27 0.63
CA LEU A 13 -12.39 -5.07 -0.37
C LEU A 13 -13.57 -4.32 -0.99
N ASP A 14 -14.16 -3.40 -0.24
CA ASP A 14 -15.21 -2.47 -0.68
C ASP A 14 -14.68 -1.23 -1.41
N GLY A 15 -13.35 -1.14 -1.64
CA GLY A 15 -12.74 -0.16 -2.54
C GLY A 15 -12.34 1.17 -1.91
N PHE A 16 -12.25 1.25 -0.58
CA PHE A 16 -11.87 2.46 0.14
C PHE A 16 -10.41 2.41 0.63
N ILE A 17 -9.76 3.56 0.65
CA ILE A 17 -8.37 3.71 1.13
C ILE A 17 -8.37 4.12 2.60
N ALA A 18 -9.21 5.07 2.97
CA ALA A 18 -9.44 5.47 4.36
C ALA A 18 -10.74 4.86 4.88
N GLY A 19 -10.73 4.49 6.16
CA GLY A 19 -11.92 4.06 6.89
C GLY A 19 -12.82 5.23 7.29
N LEU A 20 -13.92 4.91 7.96
CA LEU A 20 -14.77 5.92 8.60
C LEU A 20 -13.98 6.65 9.70
N ASP A 21 -14.35 7.92 9.95
CA ASP A 21 -13.70 8.78 10.94
C ASP A 21 -12.20 9.04 10.67
N ASP A 22 -11.84 9.26 9.40
CA ASP A 22 -10.52 9.77 9.03
C ASP A 22 -10.43 11.26 9.37
N GLU A 23 -9.71 11.57 10.46
CA GLU A 23 -9.58 12.91 11.03
C GLU A 23 -8.22 13.07 11.73
N PRO A 24 -7.78 14.30 12.04
CA PRO A 24 -6.53 14.51 12.76
C PRO A 24 -6.47 13.74 14.09
N GLY A 25 -5.44 12.91 14.27
CA GLY A 25 -5.30 12.00 15.42
C GLY A 25 -5.95 10.62 15.24
N GLN A 26 -6.65 10.40 14.13
CA GLN A 26 -7.19 9.11 13.69
C GLN A 26 -7.02 8.98 12.17
N GLU A 27 -5.82 9.25 11.68
CA GLU A 27 -5.49 9.16 10.26
C GLU A 27 -5.80 7.75 9.73
N MET A 28 -6.20 7.67 8.46
CA MET A 28 -6.69 6.45 7.79
C MET A 28 -8.02 5.94 8.33
N GLY A 29 -8.65 6.63 9.29
CA GLY A 29 -9.91 6.25 9.90
C GLY A 29 -9.83 4.99 10.76
N ARG A 30 -10.97 4.59 11.32
CA ARG A 30 -11.08 3.49 12.27
C ARG A 30 -10.60 2.19 11.66
N ASN A 31 -9.60 1.58 12.29
CA ASN A 31 -8.91 0.37 11.81
C ASN A 31 -8.21 0.52 10.44
N GLY A 32 -7.96 1.74 9.95
CA GLY A 32 -7.41 1.97 8.61
C GLY A 32 -5.99 1.45 8.43
N PHE A 33 -5.16 1.62 9.45
CA PHE A 33 -3.76 1.20 9.41
C PHE A 33 -3.53 -0.30 9.16
N ARG A 34 -4.55 -1.15 9.36
CA ARG A 34 -4.46 -2.58 9.02
C ARG A 34 -4.15 -2.84 7.54
N LEU A 35 -4.49 -1.89 6.66
CA LEU A 35 -4.16 -1.96 5.24
C LEU A 35 -2.64 -1.96 4.99
N PHE A 36 -1.84 -1.56 5.98
CA PHE A 36 -0.38 -1.60 5.91
C PHE A 36 0.23 -2.83 6.59
N ASN A 37 -0.54 -3.74 7.21
CA ASN A 37 0.03 -4.93 7.86
C ASN A 37 0.86 -5.78 6.87
N HIS A 38 0.51 -5.79 5.59
CA HIS A 38 1.28 -6.53 4.59
C HIS A 38 2.71 -5.98 4.41
N TRP A 39 2.98 -4.72 4.78
CA TRP A 39 4.32 -4.13 4.75
C TRP A 39 5.26 -4.74 5.80
N ASP A 40 4.73 -5.27 6.89
CA ASP A 40 5.53 -5.96 7.91
C ASP A 40 6.13 -7.26 7.35
N ASP A 41 5.43 -7.90 6.42
CA ASP A 41 5.84 -9.15 5.73
C ASP A 41 6.53 -8.91 4.37
N ARG A 42 6.93 -7.68 4.06
CA ARG A 42 7.44 -7.29 2.72
C ARG A 42 8.72 -8.00 2.28
N ASP A 43 9.50 -8.52 3.22
CA ASP A 43 10.74 -9.25 2.92
C ASP A 43 10.53 -10.78 2.88
N GLY A 44 9.30 -11.24 3.12
CA GLY A 44 8.95 -12.66 3.14
C GLY A 44 8.81 -13.31 1.74
N PRO A 45 8.72 -14.65 1.69
CA PRO A 45 8.48 -15.38 0.44
C PRO A 45 7.02 -15.33 -0.03
N GLY A 46 6.10 -14.82 0.79
CA GLY A 46 4.66 -14.76 0.51
C GLY A 46 4.23 -13.64 -0.44
N PRO A 47 2.91 -13.49 -0.67
CA PRO A 47 2.36 -12.49 -1.58
C PRO A 47 2.81 -11.05 -1.29
N SER A 48 2.91 -10.68 -0.01
CA SER A 48 3.39 -9.36 0.42
C SER A 48 4.77 -9.04 -0.15
N GLY A 49 5.71 -9.98 -0.04
CA GLY A 49 7.06 -9.79 -0.56
C GLY A 49 7.16 -9.91 -2.07
N GLN A 50 6.28 -10.67 -2.72
CA GLN A 50 6.17 -10.63 -4.19
C GLN A 50 5.78 -9.22 -4.67
N VAL A 51 4.70 -8.65 -4.12
CA VAL A 51 4.22 -7.31 -4.50
C VAL A 51 5.30 -6.26 -4.23
N TYR A 52 5.97 -6.32 -3.08
CA TYR A 52 7.05 -5.39 -2.75
C TYR A 52 8.20 -5.46 -3.75
N ARG A 53 8.70 -6.66 -4.09
CA ARG A 53 9.76 -6.83 -5.09
C ARG A 53 9.36 -6.31 -6.47
N GLU A 54 8.12 -6.56 -6.89
CA GLU A 54 7.58 -6.04 -8.15
C GLU A 54 7.53 -4.51 -8.14
N ALA A 55 7.07 -3.90 -7.04
CA ALA A 55 6.99 -2.45 -6.90
C ALA A 55 8.37 -1.78 -6.95
N THR A 56 9.41 -2.41 -6.36
CA THR A 56 10.77 -1.85 -6.32
C THR A 56 11.64 -2.23 -7.52
N ALA A 57 11.20 -3.15 -8.39
CA ALA A 57 12.01 -3.68 -9.50
C ALA A 57 12.53 -2.62 -10.48
N THR A 58 11.85 -1.47 -10.57
CA THR A 58 12.24 -0.37 -11.46
C THR A 58 13.28 0.56 -10.84
N GLY A 59 13.51 0.49 -9.52
CA GLY A 59 14.39 1.39 -8.76
C GLY A 59 13.90 2.84 -8.64
N ALA A 60 12.79 3.21 -9.28
CA ALA A 60 12.20 4.55 -9.23
C ALA A 60 10.83 4.48 -8.53
N VAL A 61 10.77 4.93 -7.28
CA VAL A 61 9.57 4.92 -6.44
C VAL A 61 9.32 6.33 -5.90
N ILE A 62 8.05 6.76 -5.92
CA ILE A 62 7.57 7.97 -5.25
C ILE A 62 6.59 7.49 -4.17
N SER A 63 6.85 7.83 -2.91
CA SER A 63 6.00 7.48 -1.76
C SER A 63 5.64 8.75 -0.97
N GLY A 64 4.43 8.79 -0.42
CA GLY A 64 3.92 9.83 0.45
C GLY A 64 3.33 9.24 1.72
#